data_AF-A0A932BUS1-F1
#
_entry.id   AF-A0A932BUS1-F1
#
_cell.length_a   1.000
_cell.length_b   1.000
_cell.length_c   1.000
_cell.angle_alpha   90.00
_cell.angle_beta   90.00
_cell.angle_gamma   90.00
#
_symmetry.space_group_name_H-M   'P 1'
#
loop_
_entity.id
_entity.type
_entity.pdbx_description
1 polymer ?
#
loop_
_entity_poly.entity_id
_entity_poly.type
_entity_poly.pdbx_seq_one_letter_code
_entity_poly.pdbx_strand_id
1 'polypeptide(L)'
;MRFMARPDRVRGRRSRAEGQSLVEFALVLTPLFLILLGIIQFGFIFNAYITITNATREAAREATIYVFDRSQTAAANDAARNAVVLTTFRNSLNLLSPTTPYFTTSGTWTQSGDTFTNGDLTVTYAVPGDVTASDPRTGQTVTARVRYHQDLLIPLISGLLPRDADGRMVLTGEVTMVIN
;
A
#
# COMPACT_ATOMS: atom_id res chain seq x y z
N MET A 1 -61.46 -31.31 -61.76
CA MET A 1 -60.08 -30.80 -61.90
C MET A 1 -59.68 -30.12 -60.60
N ARG A 2 -58.77 -30.74 -59.84
CA ARG A 2 -58.24 -30.24 -58.56
C ARG A 2 -57.02 -29.35 -58.86
N PHE A 3 -57.13 -28.05 -58.61
CA PHE A 3 -55.98 -27.15 -58.54
C PHE A 3 -55.48 -27.11 -57.09
N MET A 4 -54.32 -27.73 -56.87
CA MET A 4 -53.66 -27.79 -55.56
C MET A 4 -52.58 -26.71 -55.55
N ALA A 5 -52.89 -25.55 -54.98
CA ALA A 5 -51.92 -24.48 -54.77
C ALA A 5 -50.92 -24.90 -53.68
N ARG A 6 -49.63 -24.92 -54.02
CA ARG A 6 -48.54 -25.09 -53.05
C ARG A 6 -48.26 -23.74 -52.38
N PRO A 7 -48.28 -23.63 -51.04
CA PRO A 7 -47.79 -22.43 -50.39
C PRO A 7 -46.25 -22.47 -50.33
N ASP A 8 -45.62 -21.52 -51.01
CA ASP A 8 -44.19 -21.26 -50.87
C ASP A 8 -43.91 -20.74 -49.46
N ARG A 9 -43.21 -21.56 -48.66
CA ARG A 9 -42.72 -21.14 -47.35
C ARG A 9 -41.58 -20.14 -47.55
N VAL A 10 -41.89 -18.86 -47.44
CA VAL A 10 -40.89 -17.80 -47.32
C VAL A 10 -40.14 -18.01 -45.99
N ARG A 11 -39.01 -18.71 -46.06
CA ARG A 11 -38.06 -18.82 -44.94
C ARG A 11 -37.36 -17.46 -44.82
N GLY A 12 -37.86 -16.63 -43.89
CA GLY A 12 -37.20 -15.38 -43.51
C GLY A 12 -35.77 -15.68 -43.05
N ARG A 13 -34.81 -15.31 -43.90
CA ARG A 13 -33.38 -15.39 -43.61
C ARG A 13 -33.08 -14.26 -42.62
N ARG A 14 -33.26 -14.51 -41.32
CA ARG A 14 -32.84 -13.57 -40.25
C ARG A 14 -31.41 -13.12 -40.55
N SER A 15 -31.19 -11.80 -40.58
CA SER A 15 -29.94 -11.11 -40.88
C SER A 15 -28.82 -11.59 -39.94
N ARG A 16 -28.08 -12.62 -40.37
CA ARG A 16 -26.94 -13.18 -39.62
C ARG A 16 -25.78 -12.18 -39.48
N ALA A 17 -25.71 -11.19 -40.36
CA ALA A 17 -24.64 -10.20 -40.43
C ALA A 17 -24.67 -9.17 -39.29
N GLU A 18 -25.85 -8.77 -38.81
CA GLU A 18 -25.97 -7.73 -37.78
C GLU A 18 -25.46 -8.24 -36.42
N GLY A 19 -25.76 -9.49 -36.05
CA GLY A 19 -25.26 -10.11 -34.82
C GLY A 19 -23.77 -10.45 -34.84
N GLN A 20 -23.17 -10.67 -36.02
CA GLN A 20 -21.76 -11.01 -36.16
C GLN A 20 -20.85 -9.83 -35.76
N SER A 21 -21.19 -8.62 -36.21
CA SER A 21 -20.43 -7.40 -35.88
C SER A 21 -20.38 -7.10 -34.37
N LEU A 22 -21.48 -7.37 -33.66
CA LEU A 22 -21.56 -7.22 -32.21
C LEU A 22 -20.65 -8.21 -31.48
N VAL A 23 -20.57 -9.45 -31.97
CA VAL A 23 -19.69 -10.49 -31.40
C VAL A 23 -18.22 -10.15 -31.63
N GLU A 24 -17.85 -9.71 -32.84
CA GLU A 24 -16.48 -9.28 -33.14
C GLU A 24 -16.04 -8.09 -32.28
N PHE A 25 -16.95 -7.12 -32.06
CA PHE A 25 -16.71 -6.01 -31.15
C PHE A 25 -16.54 -6.48 -29.68
N ALA A 26 -17.41 -7.35 -29.19
CA ALA A 26 -17.33 -7.88 -27.82
C ALA A 26 -16.00 -8.63 -27.57
N LEU A 27 -15.46 -9.32 -28.57
CA LEU A 27 -14.18 -10.04 -28.47
C LEU A 27 -12.98 -9.09 -28.32
N VAL A 28 -13.01 -7.90 -28.92
CA VAL A 28 -11.95 -6.89 -28.77
C VAL A 28 -12.15 -6.06 -27.50
N LEU A 29 -13.41 -5.75 -27.19
CA LEU A 29 -13.79 -4.94 -26.03
C LEU A 29 -13.41 -5.62 -24.72
N THR A 30 -13.60 -6.94 -24.62
CA THR A 30 -13.30 -7.72 -23.40
C THR A 30 -11.83 -7.59 -22.94
N PRO A 31 -10.81 -7.92 -23.75
CA PRO A 31 -9.41 -7.75 -23.35
C PRO A 31 -9.03 -6.29 -23.14
N LEU A 32 -9.62 -5.35 -23.89
CA LEU A 32 -9.40 -3.92 -23.67
C LEU A 32 -9.87 -3.48 -22.27
N PHE A 33 -11.04 -3.93 -21.83
CA PHE A 33 -11.53 -3.66 -20.46
C PHE A 33 -10.63 -4.29 -19.40
N LEU A 34 -10.11 -5.50 -19.61
CA LEU A 34 -9.18 -6.12 -18.67
C LEU A 34 -7.91 -5.30 -18.50
N ILE A 35 -7.34 -4.80 -19.61
CA ILE A 35 -6.16 -3.94 -19.58
C ILE A 35 -6.48 -2.61 -18.87
N LEU A 36 -7.61 -1.99 -19.21
CA LEU A 36 -8.04 -0.74 -18.59
C LEU A 36 -8.19 -0.86 -17.07
N LEU A 37 -8.87 -1.92 -16.61
CA LEU A 37 -9.02 -2.21 -15.19
C LEU A 37 -7.64 -2.45 -14.53
N GLY A 38 -6.74 -3.17 -15.19
CA GLY A 38 -5.36 -3.37 -14.71
C GLY A 38 -4.59 -2.06 -14.53
N ILE A 39 -4.69 -1.13 -15.48
CA ILE A 39 -4.06 0.20 -15.40
C ILE A 39 -4.63 0.99 -14.21
N ILE A 40 -5.96 0.96 -14.02
CA ILE A 40 -6.62 1.64 -12.90
C ILE A 40 -6.14 1.09 -11.56
N GLN A 41 -6.09 -0.23 -11.39
CA GLN A 41 -5.58 -0.87 -10.17
C GLN A 41 -4.11 -0.54 -9.90
N PHE A 42 -3.28 -0.55 -10.95
CA PHE A 42 -1.89 -0.15 -10.83
C PHE A 42 -1.78 1.31 -10.35
N GLY A 43 -2.61 2.21 -10.88
CA GLY A 43 -2.67 3.61 -10.42
C GLY A 43 -2.93 3.74 -8.92
N PHE A 44 -3.87 2.96 -8.38
CA PHE A 44 -4.15 2.95 -6.93
C PHE A 44 -2.97 2.42 -6.11
N ILE A 45 -2.37 1.31 -6.53
CA ILE A 45 -1.20 0.72 -5.82
C ILE A 45 -0.02 1.70 -5.85
N PHE A 46 0.23 2.32 -6.99
CA PHE A 46 1.32 3.27 -7.16
C PHE A 46 1.10 4.54 -6.33
N ASN A 47 -0.13 5.06 -6.29
CA ASN A 47 -0.47 6.17 -5.41
C ASN A 47 -0.26 5.82 -3.93
N ALA A 48 -0.68 4.62 -3.51
CA ALA A 48 -0.47 4.16 -2.14
C ALA A 48 1.03 4.06 -1.82
N TYR A 49 1.82 3.49 -2.73
CA TYR A 49 3.27 3.35 -2.57
C TYR A 49 3.97 4.71 -2.39
N ILE A 50 3.65 5.70 -3.23
CA ILE A 50 4.21 7.06 -3.09
C ILE A 50 3.81 7.67 -1.75
N THR A 51 2.53 7.53 -1.37
CA THR A 51 2.00 8.10 -0.13
C THR A 51 2.71 7.51 1.09
N ILE A 52 2.85 6.18 1.16
CA ILE A 52 3.57 5.50 2.25
C ILE A 52 5.03 5.95 2.29
N THR A 53 5.72 5.98 1.14
CA THR A 53 7.14 6.38 1.08
C THR A 53 7.34 7.81 1.60
N ASN A 54 6.47 8.74 1.22
CA ASN A 54 6.52 10.12 1.68
C ASN A 54 6.18 10.23 3.18
N ALA A 55 5.15 9.51 3.64
CA ALA A 55 4.76 9.48 5.05
C ALA A 55 5.88 8.89 5.94
N THR A 56 6.54 7.81 5.50
CA THR A 56 7.68 7.23 6.21
C THR A 56 8.86 8.20 6.26
N ARG A 57 9.12 8.94 5.17
CA ARG A 57 10.16 9.97 5.15
C ARG A 57 9.88 11.09 6.14
N GLU A 58 8.65 11.56 6.20
CA GLU A 58 8.25 12.62 7.13
C GLU A 58 8.31 12.15 8.59
N ALA A 59 7.90 10.91 8.85
CA ALA A 59 8.02 10.28 10.16
C ALA A 59 9.50 10.12 10.59
N ALA A 60 10.37 9.67 9.68
CA ALA A 60 11.81 9.61 9.93
C ALA A 60 12.40 11.00 10.21
N ARG A 61 11.97 12.03 9.46
CA ARG A 61 12.41 13.42 9.69
C ARG A 61 12.05 13.88 11.09
N GLU A 62 10.82 13.64 11.55
CA GLU A 62 10.40 14.00 12.92
C GLU A 62 11.24 13.31 13.99
N ALA A 63 11.68 12.06 13.76
CA ALA A 63 12.60 11.39 14.68
C ALA A 63 13.97 12.12 14.79
N THR A 64 14.46 12.69 13.69
CA THR A 64 15.78 13.35 13.65
C THR A 64 15.81 14.71 14.34
N ILE A 65 14.67 15.41 14.38
CA ILE A 65 14.57 16.75 14.98
C ILE A 65 13.97 16.72 16.40
N TYR A 66 13.64 15.54 16.92
CA TYR A 66 13.13 15.39 18.27
C TYR A 66 14.13 15.93 19.31
N VAL A 67 13.65 16.86 20.13
CA VAL A 67 14.45 17.50 21.17
C VAL A 67 14.54 16.60 22.40
N PHE A 68 15.76 16.19 22.75
CA PHE A 68 16.02 15.39 23.95
C PHE A 68 15.84 16.22 25.23
N ASP A 69 14.95 15.75 26.11
CA ASP A 69 14.73 16.32 27.44
C ASP A 69 15.68 15.69 28.46
N ARG A 70 16.63 16.48 28.95
CA ARG A 70 17.64 16.06 29.94
C ARG A 70 17.06 15.78 31.33
N SER A 71 15.83 16.17 31.61
CA SER A 71 15.15 15.83 32.87
C SER A 71 14.53 14.42 32.84
N GLN A 72 14.44 13.81 31.66
CA GLN A 72 13.86 12.49 31.46
C GLN A 72 14.92 11.42 31.18
N THR A 73 14.55 10.15 31.37
CA THR A 73 15.43 9.03 31.02
C THR A 73 15.54 8.87 29.50
N ALA A 74 16.60 8.21 29.02
CA ALA A 74 16.75 7.88 27.60
C ALA A 74 15.55 7.07 27.07
N ALA A 75 15.05 6.10 27.85
CA ALA A 75 13.89 5.30 27.48
C ALA A 75 12.59 6.13 27.37
N ALA A 76 12.39 7.13 28.23
CA ALA A 76 11.23 8.02 28.15
C ALA A 76 11.30 8.91 26.90
N ASN A 77 12.48 9.45 26.60
CA ASN A 77 12.73 10.21 25.37
C ASN A 77 12.49 9.35 24.12
N ASP A 78 12.98 8.10 24.11
CA ASP A 78 12.76 7.16 23.01
C ASP A 78 11.28 6.84 22.79
N ALA A 79 10.54 6.58 23.86
CA ALA A 79 9.11 6.34 23.79
C ALA A 79 8.36 7.56 23.23
N ALA A 80 8.70 8.76 23.69
CA ALA A 80 8.11 10.01 23.20
C ALA A 80 8.47 10.28 21.72
N ARG A 81 9.74 10.11 21.35
CA ARG A 81 10.21 10.22 19.96
C ARG A 81 9.46 9.26 19.05
N ASN A 82 9.38 7.98 19.42
CA ASN A 82 8.67 6.95 18.65
C ASN A 82 7.15 7.25 18.55
N ALA A 83 6.53 7.79 19.60
CA ALA A 83 5.13 8.20 19.58
C ALA A 83 4.86 9.34 18.59
N VAL A 84 5.79 10.31 18.49
CA VAL A 84 5.73 11.38 17.47
C VAL A 84 5.87 10.78 16.07
N VAL A 85 6.84 9.89 15.84
CA VAL A 85 7.01 9.18 14.55
C VAL A 85 5.71 8.52 14.10
N LEU A 86 5.05 7.78 14.99
CA LEU A 86 3.78 7.11 14.68
C LEU A 86 2.66 8.10 14.36
N THR A 87 2.55 9.17 15.14
CA THR A 87 1.52 10.20 14.93
C THR A 87 1.71 10.91 13.60
N THR A 88 2.95 11.31 13.31
CA THR A 88 3.31 11.96 12.04
C THR A 88 3.03 11.05 10.86
N PHE A 89 3.46 9.78 10.92
CA PHE A 89 3.17 8.81 9.86
C PHE A 89 1.67 8.71 9.57
N ARG A 90 0.83 8.56 10.61
CA ARG A 90 -0.62 8.47 10.46
C ARG A 90 -1.22 9.74 9.83
N ASN A 91 -0.76 10.90 10.25
CA ASN A 91 -1.23 12.18 9.72
C ASN A 91 -0.80 12.40 8.25
N SER A 92 0.28 11.76 7.81
CA SER A 92 0.79 11.85 6.44
C SER A 92 0.19 10.84 5.46
N LEU A 93 -0.70 9.94 5.90
CA LEU A 93 -1.32 8.91 5.03
C LEU A 93 -2.37 9.46 4.05
N ASN A 94 -2.75 10.74 4.17
CA ASN A 94 -3.66 11.42 3.24
C ASN A 94 -5.00 10.66 3.03
N LEU A 95 -5.20 10.04 1.87
CA LEU A 95 -6.40 9.26 1.52
C LEU A 95 -6.33 7.78 1.92
N LEU A 96 -5.17 7.31 2.41
CA LEU A 96 -5.00 5.96 2.93
C LEU A 96 -5.52 5.86 4.36
N SER A 97 -6.02 4.68 4.74
CA SER A 97 -6.58 4.46 6.07
C SER A 97 -5.47 4.22 7.11
N PRO A 98 -5.41 4.98 8.21
CA PRO A 98 -4.36 4.85 9.22
C PRO A 98 -4.64 3.75 10.27
N THR A 99 -5.60 2.85 10.02
CA THR A 99 -6.07 1.86 10.99
C THR A 99 -6.17 0.46 10.39
N THR A 100 -6.29 -0.53 11.27
CA THR A 100 -6.59 -1.92 10.91
C THR A 100 -7.83 -1.99 10.02
N PRO A 101 -7.84 -2.82 8.96
CA PRO A 101 -6.83 -3.83 8.64
C PRO A 101 -5.65 -3.33 7.80
N TYR A 102 -5.62 -2.05 7.41
CA TYR A 102 -4.64 -1.53 6.46
C TYR A 102 -3.31 -1.14 7.12
N PHE A 103 -3.37 -0.63 8.36
CA PHE A 103 -2.21 -0.33 9.19
C PHE A 103 -2.52 -0.65 10.65
N THR A 104 -1.84 -1.65 11.21
CA THR A 104 -2.10 -2.20 12.53
C THR A 104 -1.03 -1.79 13.51
N THR A 105 -1.46 -1.36 14.70
CA THR A 105 -0.57 -1.04 15.83
C THR A 105 -1.03 -1.80 17.07
N SER A 106 -0.08 -2.30 17.87
CA SER A 106 -0.35 -3.04 19.11
C SER A 106 -0.70 -2.15 20.31
N GLY A 107 -0.69 -0.82 20.16
CA GLY A 107 -0.91 0.14 21.25
C GLY A 107 0.27 0.25 22.23
N THR A 108 1.13 -0.76 22.25
CA THR A 108 2.37 -0.83 23.04
C THR A 108 3.56 -1.01 22.10
N TRP A 109 4.65 -0.29 22.39
CA TRP A 109 5.94 -0.49 21.73
C TRP A 109 6.69 -1.66 22.37
N THR A 110 7.14 -2.60 21.56
CA THR A 110 8.05 -3.67 21.97
C THR A 110 9.47 -3.33 21.56
N GLN A 111 10.42 -3.48 22.47
CA GLN A 111 11.83 -3.15 22.23
C GLN A 111 12.68 -4.42 22.19
N SER A 112 13.57 -4.51 21.19
CA SER A 112 14.62 -5.52 21.09
C SER A 112 15.92 -4.80 20.70
N GLY A 113 16.83 -4.64 21.67
CA GLY A 113 17.99 -3.76 21.49
C GLY A 113 17.55 -2.32 21.18
N ASP A 114 18.08 -1.74 20.11
CA ASP A 114 17.70 -0.42 19.61
C ASP A 114 16.56 -0.44 18.57
N THR A 115 15.88 -1.58 18.42
CA THR A 115 14.71 -1.72 17.54
C THR A 115 13.42 -1.66 18.35
N PHE A 116 12.53 -0.75 17.97
CA PHE A 116 11.23 -0.53 18.58
C PHE A 116 10.13 -0.86 17.56
N THR A 117 9.21 -1.76 17.91
CA THR A 117 8.15 -2.22 17.02
C THR A 117 6.78 -1.94 17.63
N ASN A 118 5.85 -1.46 16.82
CA ASN A 118 4.45 -1.28 17.17
C ASN A 118 3.58 -1.73 16.00
N GLY A 119 3.30 -3.04 15.93
CA GLY A 119 2.62 -3.68 14.81
C GLY A 119 3.38 -3.51 13.49
N ASP A 120 2.80 -2.72 12.58
CA ASP A 120 3.30 -2.50 11.23
C ASP A 120 4.36 -1.41 11.12
N LEU A 121 4.63 -0.67 12.19
CA LEU A 121 5.71 0.31 12.28
C LEU A 121 6.88 -0.25 13.10
N THR A 122 8.08 -0.06 12.59
CA THR A 122 9.34 -0.38 13.26
C THR A 122 10.29 0.81 13.15
N VAL A 123 10.86 1.22 14.27
CA VAL A 123 11.87 2.29 14.37
C VAL A 123 13.14 1.69 14.92
N THR A 124 14.24 1.78 14.19
CA THR A 124 15.53 1.22 14.59
C THR A 124 16.56 2.33 14.69
N TYR A 125 17.28 2.38 15.81
CA TYR A 125 18.41 3.28 15.99
C TYR A 125 19.70 2.48 15.82
N ALA A 126 20.69 3.07 15.18
CA ALA A 126 21.99 2.44 15.01
C ALA A 126 23.11 3.47 15.11
N VAL A 127 24.16 3.11 15.86
CA VAL A 127 25.37 3.92 16.05
C VAL A 127 26.34 3.64 14.89
N PRO A 128 26.66 4.64 14.05
CA PRO A 128 27.72 4.53 13.04
C PRO A 128 29.08 4.27 13.69
N GLY A 129 30.00 3.61 12.98
CA GLY A 129 31.31 3.21 13.53
C GLY A 129 32.23 4.38 13.92
N ASP A 130 31.96 5.58 13.41
CA ASP A 130 32.68 6.83 13.66
C ASP A 130 32.02 7.70 14.76
N VAL A 131 30.88 7.27 15.31
CA VAL A 131 30.11 8.03 16.30
C VAL A 131 30.12 7.29 17.64
N THR A 132 30.30 8.02 18.73
CA THR A 132 30.16 7.44 20.08
C THR A 132 28.69 7.45 20.49
N ALA A 133 28.22 6.34 21.06
CA ALA A 133 26.86 6.24 21.58
C ALA A 133 26.59 7.34 22.63
N SER A 134 25.41 7.96 22.54
CA SER A 134 24.98 9.04 23.42
C SER A 134 23.47 9.00 23.62
N ASP A 135 22.98 9.45 24.78
CA ASP A 135 21.55 9.43 25.11
C ASP A 135 20.69 10.28 24.14
N PRO A 136 21.12 11.48 23.69
CA PRO A 136 20.37 12.24 22.69
C PRO A 136 20.33 11.57 21.31
N ARG A 137 21.22 10.58 21.08
CA ARG A 137 21.46 9.90 19.80
C ARG A 137 21.91 10.83 18.67
N THR A 138 22.42 12.01 18.97
CA THR A 138 22.97 12.94 17.97
C THR A 138 24.09 12.27 17.18
N GLY A 139 24.02 12.37 15.84
CA GLY A 139 24.93 11.69 14.91
C GLY A 139 24.61 10.21 14.66
N GLN A 140 23.69 9.60 15.41
CA GLN A 140 23.25 8.23 15.13
C GLN A 140 22.24 8.20 13.98
N THR A 141 22.02 7.01 13.41
CA THR A 141 21.01 6.82 12.38
C THR A 141 19.69 6.33 12.99
N VAL A 142 18.58 6.83 12.46
CA VAL A 142 17.23 6.32 12.71
C VAL A 142 16.65 5.78 11.41
N THR A 143 16.16 4.54 11.45
CA THR A 143 15.47 3.87 10.35
C THR A 143 14.01 3.67 10.72
N ALA A 144 13.11 4.34 10.00
CA ALA A 144 11.68 4.09 10.09
C ALA A 144 11.27 3.12 8.97
N ARG A 145 10.68 1.99 9.35
CA ARG A 145 10.14 0.98 8.45
C ARG A 145 8.67 0.80 8.72
N VAL A 146 7.85 0.86 7.67
CA VAL A 146 6.40 0.69 7.76
C VAL A 146 5.92 -0.34 6.75
N ARG A 147 4.97 -1.17 7.18
CA ARG A 147 4.17 -2.05 6.32
C ARG A 147 2.75 -1.51 6.22
N TYR A 148 2.19 -1.53 5.02
CA TYR A 148 0.81 -1.13 4.77
C TYR A 148 0.12 -2.18 3.90
N HIS A 149 -1.08 -2.57 4.29
CA HIS A 149 -1.81 -3.66 3.68
C HIS A 149 -2.86 -3.07 2.75
N GLN A 150 -2.68 -3.23 1.44
CA GLN A 150 -3.56 -2.68 0.41
C GLN A 150 -4.46 -3.77 -0.17
N ASP A 151 -5.76 -3.47 -0.24
CA ASP A 151 -6.73 -4.34 -0.90
C ASP A 151 -6.55 -4.28 -2.43
N LEU A 152 -6.65 -5.45 -3.05
CA LEU A 152 -6.73 -5.59 -4.50
C LEU A 152 -8.20 -5.64 -4.90
N LEU A 153 -8.67 -4.62 -5.62
CA LEU A 153 -10.05 -4.54 -6.11
C LEU A 153 -10.29 -5.54 -7.24
N ILE A 154 -9.26 -5.83 -8.06
CA ILE A 154 -9.38 -6.74 -9.19
C ILE A 154 -8.75 -8.10 -8.85
N PRO A 155 -9.56 -9.19 -8.79
CA PRO A 155 -9.08 -10.50 -8.39
C PRO A 155 -8.11 -11.15 -9.40
N LEU A 156 -8.16 -10.76 -10.69
CA LEU A 156 -7.34 -11.37 -11.76
C LEU A 156 -5.82 -11.16 -11.56
N ILE A 157 -5.40 -10.05 -10.95
CA ILE A 157 -3.98 -9.75 -10.68
C ILE A 157 -3.54 -10.34 -9.33
N SER A 158 -4.52 -10.68 -8.50
CA SER A 158 -4.33 -11.16 -7.15
C SER A 158 -3.49 -12.45 -7.12
N GLY A 159 -3.59 -13.33 -8.13
CA GLY A 159 -2.81 -14.56 -8.21
C GLY A 159 -1.31 -14.39 -8.50
N LEU A 160 -0.85 -13.19 -8.85
CA LEU A 160 0.52 -12.92 -9.32
C LEU A 160 1.38 -12.16 -8.29
N LEU A 161 0.77 -11.58 -7.25
CA LEU A 161 1.46 -10.73 -6.28
C LEU A 161 1.61 -11.42 -4.92
N PRO A 162 2.73 -11.20 -4.20
CA PRO A 162 2.89 -11.65 -2.82
C PRO A 162 1.79 -11.10 -1.93
N ARG A 163 1.22 -11.95 -1.07
CA ARG A 163 0.14 -11.60 -0.16
C ARG A 163 0.50 -11.92 1.28
N ASP A 164 -0.14 -11.19 2.18
CA ASP A 164 -0.20 -11.60 3.59
C ASP A 164 -1.22 -12.73 3.82
N ALA A 165 -1.35 -13.16 5.08
CA ALA A 165 -2.28 -14.21 5.49
C ALA A 165 -3.76 -13.85 5.23
N ASP A 166 -4.07 -12.56 5.12
CA ASP A 166 -5.43 -12.03 4.90
C ASP A 166 -5.72 -11.75 3.41
N GLY A 167 -4.79 -12.08 2.51
CA GLY A 167 -4.95 -11.93 1.07
C GLY A 167 -4.74 -10.51 0.53
N ARG A 168 -4.15 -9.61 1.32
CA ARG A 168 -3.80 -8.23 0.92
C ARG A 168 -2.37 -8.12 0.42
N MET A 169 -2.10 -7.11 -0.39
CA MET A 169 -0.75 -6.79 -0.85
C MET A 169 -0.04 -5.92 0.19
N VAL A 170 1.17 -6.30 0.60
CA VAL A 170 1.96 -5.50 1.55
C VAL A 170 2.86 -4.53 0.80
N LEU A 171 2.71 -3.24 1.08
CA LEU A 171 3.58 -2.17 0.63
C LEU A 171 4.50 -1.78 1.79
N THR A 172 5.82 -1.73 1.53
CA THR A 172 6.81 -1.38 2.56
C THR A 172 7.47 -0.04 2.23
N GLY A 173 7.46 0.88 3.19
CA GLY A 173 8.28 2.09 3.17
C GLY A 173 9.42 1.96 4.18
N GLU A 174 10.65 2.23 3.77
CA GLU A 174 11.81 2.20 4.66
C GLU A 174 12.69 3.42 4.39
N VAL A 175 13.01 4.19 5.44
CA VAL A 175 13.79 5.41 5.34
C VAL A 175 14.76 5.49 6.51
N THR A 176 16.04 5.70 6.20
CA THR A 176 17.12 5.93 7.16
C THR A 176 17.58 7.38 7.08
N MET A 177 17.71 8.04 8.22
CA MET A 177 18.23 9.41 8.35
C MET A 177 19.20 9.53 9.54
N VAL A 178 20.04 10.55 9.53
CA VAL A 178 20.93 10.88 10.64
C VAL A 178 20.22 11.85 11.60
N ILE A 179 20.32 11.60 12.89
CA ILE A 179 19.76 12.44 13.96
C ILE A 179 20.68 13.65 14.18
N ASN A 180 20.08 14.84 14.24
CA ASN A 180 20.80 16.10 14.38
C ASN A 180 21.12 16.47 15.85
#